data_AF-A0A8J3I268-F1
#
_entry.id   AF-A0A8J3I268-F1
#
_cell.length_a   1.000
_cell.length_b   1.000
_cell.length_c   1.000
_cell.angle_alpha   90.00
_cell.angle_beta   90.00
_cell.angle_gamma   90.00
#
_symmetry.space_group_name_H-M   'P 1'
#
loop_
_entity.id
_entity.type
_entity.pdbx_description
1 polymer ?
#
loop_
_entity_poly.entity_id
_entity_poly.type
_entity_poly.pdbx_seq_one_letter_code
_entity_poly.pdbx_strand_id
1 'polypeptide(L)'
;MFGPKEYAYTEAFAKVSEILGQNIVYERISFEAFYELRLKRDSPYKAQHLFGVAQDHAAGVFSGTDGVIEQITGQPPMGLEEFIRKHRAAFE
;
A
#
# COMPACT_ATOMS: atom_id res chain seq x y z
N MET A 1 -5.23 -3.68 -13.03
CA MET A 1 -4.86 -4.93 -12.35
C MET A 1 -4.87 -4.65 -10.87
N PHE A 2 -5.78 -5.29 -10.15
CA PHE A 2 -5.99 -5.05 -8.73
C PHE A 2 -5.82 -6.34 -7.93
N GLY A 3 -5.60 -6.19 -6.63
CA GLY A 3 -5.71 -7.32 -5.70
C GLY A 3 -7.16 -7.81 -5.57
N PRO A 4 -7.38 -8.92 -4.85
CA PRO A 4 -8.72 -9.50 -4.69
C PRO A 4 -9.67 -8.64 -3.85
N LYS A 5 -9.13 -7.65 -3.12
CA LYS A 5 -9.87 -6.70 -2.29
C LYS A 5 -9.08 -5.40 -2.16
N GLU A 6 -9.78 -4.27 -2.26
CA GLU A 6 -9.24 -2.95 -1.92
C GLU A 6 -9.32 -2.73 -0.40
N TYR A 7 -8.27 -2.15 0.18
CA TYR A 7 -8.18 -1.86 1.61
C TYR A 7 -7.99 -0.37 1.83
N ALA A 8 -8.67 0.18 2.83
CA ALA A 8 -8.23 1.45 3.41
C ALA A 8 -6.90 1.24 4.15
N TYR A 9 -6.05 2.26 4.25
CA TYR A 9 -4.77 2.15 4.97
C TYR A 9 -4.95 1.69 6.42
N THR A 10 -5.95 2.23 7.14
CA THR A 10 -6.25 1.83 8.51
C THR A 10 -6.61 0.34 8.62
N GLU A 11 -7.35 -0.19 7.65
CA GLU A 11 -7.72 -1.60 7.59
C GLU A 11 -6.50 -2.48 7.26
N ALA A 12 -5.72 -2.10 6.26
CA ALA A 12 -4.51 -2.81 5.87
C ALA A 12 -3.51 -2.92 7.03
N PHE A 13 -3.22 -1.82 7.71
CA PHE A 13 -2.30 -1.82 8.85
C PHE A 13 -2.86 -2.54 10.07
N ALA A 14 -4.18 -2.50 10.31
CA ALA A 14 -4.81 -3.33 11.34
C ALA A 14 -4.60 -4.83 11.07
N LYS A 15 -4.73 -5.27 9.80
CA LYS A 15 -4.43 -6.64 9.40
C LYS A 15 -2.97 -7.01 9.54
N VAL A 16 -2.06 -6.13 9.16
CA VAL A 16 -0.62 -6.34 9.38
C VAL A 16 -0.31 -6.47 10.88
N SER A 17 -0.85 -5.57 11.71
CA SER A 17 -0.72 -5.60 13.17
C SER A 17 -1.21 -6.92 13.76
N GLU A 18 -2.41 -7.37 13.37
CA GLU A 18 -3.02 -8.64 13.78
C GLU A 18 -2.13 -9.82 13.40
N ILE A 19 -1.66 -9.87 12.14
CA ILE A 19 -0.84 -10.97 11.65
C ILE A 19 0.48 -11.01 12.41
N LEU A 20 1.19 -9.88 12.56
CA LEU A 20 2.52 -9.85 13.17
C LEU A 20 2.48 -9.97 14.70
N GLY A 21 1.34 -9.67 15.35
CA GLY A 21 1.24 -9.63 16.81
C GLY A 21 1.95 -8.42 17.42
N GLN A 22 2.13 -7.34 16.65
CA GLN A 22 2.78 -6.10 17.06
C GLN A 22 1.78 -4.94 16.96
N ASN A 23 1.87 -3.96 17.87
CA ASN A 23 1.03 -2.78 17.81
C ASN A 23 1.49 -1.83 16.70
N ILE A 24 0.86 -1.93 15.53
CA ILE A 24 1.17 -1.11 14.35
C ILE A 24 -0.05 -0.25 14.04
N VAL A 25 0.13 1.07 14.09
CA VAL A 25 -0.94 2.05 13.87
C VAL A 25 -0.62 2.88 12.64
N TYR A 26 -1.64 3.09 11.80
CA TYR A 26 -1.55 4.01 10.69
C TYR A 26 -1.82 5.45 11.16
N GLU A 27 -0.88 6.35 10.88
CA GLU A 27 -1.04 7.79 11.06
C GLU A 27 -0.87 8.50 9.72
N ARG A 28 -1.85 9.33 9.36
CA ARG A 28 -1.78 10.14 8.14
C ARG A 28 -1.05 11.44 8.42
N ILE A 29 0.05 11.67 7.72
CA ILE A 29 0.75 12.96 7.70
C ILE A 29 0.22 13.86 6.57
N SER A 30 0.51 15.16 6.64
CA SER A 30 0.18 16.10 5.55
C SER A 30 1.01 15.80 4.30
N PHE A 31 0.56 16.30 3.15
CA PHE A 31 1.29 16.15 1.89
C PHE A 31 2.64 16.87 1.93
N GLU A 32 2.71 18.04 2.56
CA GLU A 32 3.93 18.82 2.74
C GLU A 32 4.93 18.03 3.60
N ALA A 33 4.47 17.48 4.73
CA ALA A 33 5.30 16.64 5.59
C ALA A 33 5.81 15.39 4.86
N PHE A 34 4.96 14.76 4.03
CA PHE A 34 5.36 13.64 3.19
C PHE A 34 6.42 14.06 2.17
N TYR A 35 6.25 15.18 1.48
CA TYR A 35 7.20 15.66 0.48
C TYR A 35 8.57 15.98 1.07
N GLU A 36 8.60 16.70 2.20
CA GLU A 36 9.82 17.00 2.94
C GLU A 36 10.54 15.74 3.41
N LEU A 37 9.79 14.72 3.85
CA LEU A 37 10.35 13.43 4.22
C LEU A 37 10.96 12.69 3.02
N ARG A 38 10.36 12.80 1.82
CA ARG A 38 10.93 12.23 0.59
C ARG A 38 12.16 12.98 0.10
N LEU A 39 12.18 14.31 0.15
CA LEU A 39 13.36 15.10 -0.22
C LEU A 39 14.61 14.77 0.62
N LYS A 40 14.42 14.36 1.87
CA LYS A 40 15.52 13.92 2.75
C LYS A 40 16.06 12.53 2.42
N ARG A 41 15.31 11.70 1.70
CA ARG A 41 15.61 10.28 1.48
C ARG A 41 15.90 9.92 0.02
N ASP A 42 15.39 10.72 -0.90
CA ASP A 42 15.33 10.41 -2.33
C ASP A 42 15.85 11.59 -3.16
N SER A 43 16.10 11.36 -4.46
CA SER A 43 16.41 12.47 -5.37
C SER A 43 15.20 13.41 -5.53
N PRO A 44 15.41 14.71 -5.86
CA PRO A 44 14.30 15.65 -6.04
C PRO A 44 13.24 15.16 -7.03
N TYR A 45 13.67 14.53 -8.12
CA TYR A 45 12.76 13.95 -9.11
C TYR A 45 11.90 12.81 -8.52
N LYS A 46 12.52 11.91 -7.75
CA LYS A 46 11.79 10.80 -7.12
C LYS A 46 10.83 11.31 -6.03
N ALA A 47 11.23 12.31 -5.26
CA ALA A 47 10.37 12.95 -4.28
C ALA A 47 9.14 13.58 -4.95
N GLN A 48 9.33 14.31 -6.05
CA GLN A 48 8.24 14.91 -6.83
C GLN A 48 7.30 13.84 -7.39
N HIS A 49 7.84 12.76 -7.95
CA HIS A 49 7.04 11.65 -8.45
C HIS A 49 6.18 11.01 -7.35
N LEU A 50 6.78 10.67 -6.20
CA LEU A 50 6.07 10.06 -5.08
C LEU A 50 5.01 10.99 -4.48
N PHE A 51 5.24 12.30 -4.50
CA PHE A 51 4.24 13.29 -4.10
C PHE A 51 3.02 13.26 -5.02
N GLY A 52 3.22 13.24 -6.34
CA GLY A 52 2.12 13.10 -7.30
C GLY A 52 1.34 11.80 -7.09
N VAL A 53 2.03 10.66 -6.91
CA VAL A 53 1.39 9.38 -6.60
C VAL A 53 0.54 9.46 -5.32
N ALA A 54 1.02 10.16 -4.29
CA ALA A 54 0.24 10.33 -3.05
C ALA A 54 -1.04 11.16 -3.27
N GLN A 55 -0.98 12.17 -4.15
CA GLN A 55 -2.15 12.98 -4.51
C GLN A 55 -3.17 12.15 -5.31
N ASP A 56 -2.71 11.38 -6.31
CA ASP A 56 -3.56 10.50 -7.12
C ASP A 56 -4.26 9.44 -6.26
N HIS A 57 -3.53 8.86 -5.30
CA HIS A 57 -4.12 7.92 -4.34
C HIS A 57 -5.19 8.59 -3.47
N ALA A 58 -4.96 9.82 -3.00
CA ALA A 58 -5.95 10.54 -2.21
C ALA A 58 -7.18 10.98 -3.03
N ALA A 59 -7.00 11.20 -4.34
CA ALA A 59 -8.07 11.47 -5.28
C ALA A 59 -8.81 10.21 -5.76
N GLY A 60 -8.39 9.01 -5.31
CA GLY A 60 -9.02 7.74 -5.68
C GLY A 60 -8.71 7.27 -7.11
N VAL A 61 -7.70 7.84 -7.77
CA VAL A 61 -7.31 7.48 -9.15
C VAL A 61 -6.92 6.01 -9.26
N PHE A 62 -6.39 5.43 -8.17
CA PHE A 62 -5.98 4.02 -8.09
C PHE A 62 -7.02 3.09 -7.46
N SER A 63 -8.20 3.59 -7.11
CA SER A 63 -9.24 2.77 -6.50
C SER A 63 -9.88 1.83 -7.52
N GLY A 64 -10.22 0.62 -7.08
CA GLY A 64 -10.84 -0.38 -7.92
C GLY A 64 -10.47 -1.83 -7.60
N THR A 65 -11.26 -2.72 -8.19
CA THR A 65 -11.05 -4.17 -8.23
C THR A 65 -11.38 -4.67 -9.62
N ASP A 66 -10.58 -5.60 -10.15
CA ASP A 66 -10.82 -6.24 -11.44
C ASP A 66 -10.54 -7.75 -11.37
N GLY A 67 -11.09 -8.51 -12.31
CA GLY A 67 -10.80 -9.94 -12.48
C GLY A 67 -9.68 -10.20 -13.50
N VAL A 68 -8.93 -9.18 -13.92
CA VAL A 68 -8.01 -9.25 -15.06
C VAL A 68 -6.88 -10.24 -14.79
N ILE A 69 -6.38 -10.28 -13.55
CA ILE A 69 -5.32 -11.23 -13.17
C ILE A 69 -5.81 -12.67 -13.33
N GLU A 70 -7.01 -12.98 -12.85
CA GLU A 70 -7.58 -14.33 -12.97
C GLU A 70 -7.84 -14.71 -14.43
N GLN A 71 -8.39 -13.77 -15.23
CA GLN A 71 -8.64 -14.00 -16.66
C GLN A 71 -7.37 -14.29 -17.45
N ILE A 72 -6.26 -13.61 -17.14
CA ILE A 72 -4.99 -13.76 -17.87
C ILE A 72 -4.22 -14.98 -17.38
N THR A 73 -4.20 -15.24 -16.07
CA THR A 73 -3.29 -16.23 -15.45
C THR A 73 -3.97 -17.55 -15.10
N GLY A 74 -5.30 -17.59 -15.06
CA GLY A 74 -6.07 -18.74 -14.58
C GLY A 74 -6.03 -18.93 -13.06
N GLN A 75 -5.49 -17.96 -12.30
CA GLN A 75 -5.41 -17.98 -10.84
C GLN A 75 -5.82 -16.62 -10.26
N PRO A 76 -6.56 -16.57 -9.15
CA PRO A 76 -6.91 -15.30 -8.51
C PRO A 76 -5.64 -14.59 -7.99
N PRO A 77 -5.66 -13.23 -7.91
CA PRO A 77 -4.56 -12.50 -7.31
C PRO A 77 -4.39 -12.84 -5.82
N MET A 78 -3.15 -12.90 -5.36
CA MET A 78 -2.80 -13.08 -3.95
C MET A 78 -3.34 -11.93 -3.10
N GLY A 79 -3.94 -12.25 -1.95
CA GLY A 79 -4.42 -11.26 -0.99
C GLY A 79 -3.29 -10.66 -0.14
N LEU A 80 -3.54 -9.46 0.42
CA LEU A 80 -2.60 -8.79 1.33
C LEU A 80 -2.23 -9.69 2.52
N GLU A 81 -3.23 -10.27 3.18
CA GLU A 81 -3.02 -11.10 4.38
C GLU A 81 -2.17 -12.35 4.05
N GLU A 82 -2.44 -13.00 2.92
CA GLU A 82 -1.67 -14.14 2.44
C GLU A 82 -0.22 -13.75 2.16
N PHE A 83 0.00 -12.61 1.49
CA PHE A 83 1.33 -12.08 1.21
C PHE A 83 2.12 -11.82 2.49
N ILE A 84 1.52 -11.15 3.48
CA ILE A 84 2.19 -10.85 4.75
C ILE A 84 2.52 -12.13 5.52
N ARG A 85 1.62 -13.14 5.56
CA ARG A 85 1.91 -14.43 6.19
C ARG A 85 3.06 -15.16 5.50
N LYS A 86 3.06 -15.18 4.16
CA LYS A 86 4.10 -15.84 3.36
C LYS A 86 5.47 -15.19 3.54
N HIS A 87 5.52 -13.87 3.71
CA HIS A 87 6.74 -13.07 3.80
C HIS A 87 7.00 -12.53 5.21
N ARG A 88 6.39 -13.14 6.23
CA ARG A 88 6.37 -12.65 7.62
C ARG A 88 7.74 -12.22 8.13
N ALA A 89 8.77 -13.03 7.89
CA ALA A 89 10.13 -12.77 8.38
C ALA A 89 10.77 -11.48 7.84
N ALA A 90 10.25 -10.89 6.75
CA ALA A 90 10.72 -9.60 6.25
C ALA A 90 10.12 -8.39 7.00
N PHE A 91 9.12 -8.63 7.85
CA PHE A 91 8.39 -7.61 8.61
C PHE A 91 8.58 -7.73 10.13
N GLU A 92 9.35 -8.72 10.59
CA GLU A 92 9.78 -8.86 11.99
C GLU A 92 11.12 -8.16 12.22
#